data_AF-A0A318SL60-F1
#
_entry.id   AF-A0A318SL60-F1
#
_cell.length_a   1.000
_cell.length_b   1.000
_cell.length_c   1.000
_cell.angle_alpha   90.00
_cell.angle_beta   90.00
_cell.angle_gamma   90.00
#
_symmetry.space_group_name_H-M   'P 1'
#
loop_
_entity.id
_entity.type
_entity.pdbx_description
1 polymer ?
#
loop_
_entity_poly.entity_id
_entity_poly.type
_entity_poly.pdbx_seq_one_letter_code
_entity_poly.pdbx_strand_id
1 'polypeptide(L)'
;MKAEDIMGAAMSAQPLDIRAVIEQLDDRPDQAQCVSQAMREAVERLRRELPPPEARLAMMRQLLAFKDQLLAYVNSVTSPDATASFVARAAGGGPLAGMNAIAQAQRRGQTVSTAMSGWVSLVKVFRYRERERIARRNYVDACCGCVPYRDADHGSLRLLSADAVSLPLPDGSQRSIAEVAPYVDAGCSQRVRAAVQRRWMLVRCLTQADLQGPHEAALIGQRGVFAAVNIPAGTCLGVYGGQLLGEVDYFLLQDDRYLMALRSGAGPAFVNGENLMSVTNTLFEVDATGQRVGHPAAGYNLERVLFPSRWSHGWHFGMPVFFASQDIPSGTELRWNYDLSRA
;
A
#
# COMPACT_ATOMS: atom_id res chain seq x y z
N MET A 1 -3.45 -32.10 -16.35
CA MET A 1 -4.43 -31.54 -15.41
C MET A 1 -5.54 -30.85 -16.19
N LYS A 2 -6.82 -31.05 -15.86
CA LYS A 2 -7.94 -30.42 -16.59
C LYS A 2 -8.06 -28.94 -16.19
N ALA A 3 -8.65 -28.10 -17.05
CA ALA A 3 -8.93 -26.68 -16.74
C ALA A 3 -9.73 -26.53 -15.42
N GLU A 4 -10.64 -27.47 -15.17
CA GLU A 4 -11.45 -27.60 -13.96
C GLU A 4 -10.60 -27.81 -12.70
N ASP A 5 -9.49 -28.55 -12.78
CA ASP A 5 -8.59 -28.81 -11.66
C ASP A 5 -7.77 -27.55 -11.32
N ILE A 6 -7.35 -26.79 -12.34
CA ILE A 6 -6.63 -25.52 -12.18
C ILE A 6 -7.55 -24.47 -11.54
N MET A 7 -8.82 -24.40 -11.97
CA MET A 7 -9.82 -23.53 -11.35
C MET A 7 -10.23 -24.00 -9.96
N GLY A 8 -10.37 -25.31 -9.74
CA GLY A 8 -10.67 -25.90 -8.45
C GLY A 8 -9.56 -25.63 -7.44
N ALA A 9 -8.30 -25.71 -7.85
CA ALA A 9 -7.15 -25.34 -7.02
C ALA A 9 -7.04 -23.83 -6.81
N ALA A 10 -7.24 -23.00 -7.84
CA ALA A 10 -7.25 -21.54 -7.71
C ALA A 10 -8.41 -20.98 -6.85
N MET A 11 -9.44 -21.79 -6.61
CA MET A 11 -10.61 -21.42 -5.79
C MET A 11 -10.76 -22.22 -4.49
N SER A 12 -10.01 -23.31 -4.31
CA SER A 12 -9.88 -24.02 -3.04
C SER A 12 -8.74 -23.41 -2.23
N ALA A 13 -8.61 -23.70 -0.94
CA ALA A 13 -7.47 -23.20 -0.16
C ALA A 13 -6.11 -23.88 -0.50
N GLN A 14 -6.04 -24.69 -1.55
CA GLN A 14 -4.80 -25.40 -1.92
C GLN A 14 -3.95 -24.56 -2.89
N PRO A 15 -2.65 -24.35 -2.61
CA PRO A 15 -1.78 -23.58 -3.50
C PRO A 15 -1.62 -24.29 -4.85
N LEU A 16 -1.84 -23.55 -5.94
CA LEU A 16 -1.57 -24.02 -7.30
C LEU A 16 -0.06 -24.04 -7.54
N ASP A 17 0.51 -25.16 -7.98
CA ASP A 17 1.91 -25.24 -8.42
C ASP A 17 2.00 -24.88 -9.91
N ILE A 18 2.23 -23.60 -10.21
CA ILE A 18 2.30 -23.10 -11.58
C ILE A 18 3.49 -23.67 -12.34
N ARG A 19 4.59 -24.01 -11.67
CA ARG A 19 5.72 -24.61 -12.36
C ARG A 19 5.31 -25.98 -12.90
N ALA A 20 4.66 -26.80 -12.09
CA ALA A 20 4.10 -28.07 -12.54
C ALA A 20 3.00 -27.89 -13.61
N VAL A 21 2.18 -26.84 -13.53
CA VAL A 21 1.21 -26.49 -14.59
C VAL A 21 1.95 -26.17 -15.89
N ILE A 22 2.90 -25.25 -15.89
CA ILE A 22 3.60 -24.79 -17.09
C ILE A 22 4.47 -25.89 -17.70
N GLU A 23 5.17 -26.68 -16.88
CA GLU A 23 5.93 -27.86 -17.35
C GLU A 23 5.00 -28.90 -18.00
N GLN A 24 3.77 -29.10 -17.50
CA GLN A 24 2.77 -29.95 -18.14
C GLN A 24 2.20 -29.36 -19.45
N LEU A 25 2.11 -28.02 -19.56
CA LEU A 25 1.61 -27.32 -20.75
C LEU A 25 2.63 -27.32 -21.90
N ASP A 26 3.92 -27.38 -21.59
CA ASP A 26 5.00 -27.42 -22.59
C ASP A 26 4.94 -28.66 -23.49
N ASP A 27 4.41 -29.77 -22.96
CA ASP A 27 4.28 -31.04 -23.67
C ASP A 27 2.97 -31.17 -24.47
N ARG A 28 2.01 -30.23 -24.32
CA ARG A 28 0.66 -30.34 -24.89
C ARG A 28 0.05 -28.99 -25.33
N PRO A 29 0.15 -28.61 -26.62
CA PRO A 29 -0.28 -27.29 -27.12
C PRO A 29 -1.80 -27.04 -27.04
N ASP A 30 -2.61 -28.09 -27.00
CA ASP A 30 -4.05 -28.04 -26.71
C ASP A 30 -4.36 -27.49 -25.30
N GLN A 31 -3.42 -27.62 -24.36
CA GLN A 31 -3.64 -27.20 -22.98
C GLN A 31 -3.40 -25.69 -22.73
N ALA A 32 -2.66 -24.99 -23.59
CA ALA A 32 -2.53 -23.53 -23.50
C ALA A 32 -3.88 -22.82 -23.75
N GLN A 33 -4.69 -23.37 -24.65
CA GLN A 33 -6.08 -22.95 -24.84
C GLN A 33 -6.93 -23.24 -23.59
N CYS A 34 -6.73 -24.39 -22.93
CA CYS A 34 -7.40 -24.74 -21.68
C CYS A 34 -7.09 -23.75 -20.55
N VAL A 35 -5.84 -23.29 -20.40
CA VAL A 35 -5.48 -22.28 -19.37
C VAL A 35 -6.13 -20.94 -19.66
N SER A 36 -6.12 -20.53 -20.92
CA SER A 36 -6.75 -19.30 -21.39
C SER A 36 -8.27 -19.33 -21.20
N GLN A 37 -8.89 -20.50 -21.36
CA GLN A 37 -10.31 -20.72 -21.10
C GLN A 37 -10.60 -20.72 -19.60
N ALA A 38 -9.82 -21.45 -18.79
CA ALA A 38 -9.94 -21.48 -17.33
C ALA A 38 -9.85 -20.07 -16.72
N MET A 39 -8.90 -19.25 -17.17
CA MET A 39 -8.77 -17.87 -16.71
C MET A 39 -9.99 -17.01 -17.09
N ARG A 40 -10.52 -17.17 -18.30
CA ARG A 40 -11.75 -16.48 -18.73
C ARG A 40 -12.96 -16.90 -17.90
N GLU A 41 -13.12 -18.20 -17.65
CA GLU A 41 -14.22 -18.73 -16.84
C GLU A 41 -14.13 -18.26 -15.38
N ALA A 42 -12.92 -18.22 -14.80
CA ALA A 42 -12.69 -17.67 -13.47
C ALA A 42 -13.04 -16.17 -13.41
N VAL A 43 -12.66 -15.38 -14.43
CA VAL A 43 -13.03 -13.97 -14.55
C VAL A 43 -14.56 -13.82 -14.61
N GLU A 44 -15.24 -14.58 -15.46
CA GLU A 44 -16.70 -14.53 -15.59
C GLU A 44 -17.44 -15.02 -14.33
N ARG A 45 -16.85 -15.96 -13.58
CA ARG A 45 -17.39 -16.38 -12.29
C ARG A 45 -17.28 -15.26 -11.25
N LEU A 46 -16.10 -14.64 -11.09
CA LEU A 46 -15.91 -13.49 -10.19
C LEU A 46 -16.75 -12.28 -10.59
N ARG A 47 -17.02 -12.12 -11.89
CA ARG A 47 -17.96 -11.11 -12.38
C ARG A 47 -19.39 -11.38 -11.98
N ARG A 48 -19.80 -12.64 -11.77
CA ARG A 48 -21.15 -12.99 -11.32
C ARG A 48 -21.27 -12.98 -9.80
N GLU A 49 -20.29 -13.57 -9.12
CA GLU A 49 -20.37 -13.82 -7.68
C GLU A 49 -18.99 -13.63 -7.01
N LEU A 50 -18.98 -12.81 -5.96
CA LEU A 50 -17.82 -12.68 -5.08
C LEU A 50 -17.82 -13.83 -4.07
N PRO A 51 -16.66 -14.43 -3.77
CA PRO A 51 -16.54 -15.33 -2.63
C PRO A 51 -16.99 -14.64 -1.33
N PRO A 52 -17.41 -15.39 -0.30
CA PRO A 52 -17.69 -14.80 1.00
C PRO A 52 -16.40 -14.22 1.62
N PRO A 53 -16.48 -13.20 2.49
CA PRO A 53 -15.32 -12.43 2.98
C PRO A 53 -14.15 -13.29 3.49
N GLU A 54 -14.44 -14.38 4.20
CA GLU A 54 -13.46 -15.32 4.74
C GLU A 54 -12.66 -16.06 3.65
N ALA A 55 -13.26 -16.31 2.49
CA ALA A 55 -12.61 -16.96 1.35
C ALA A 55 -11.84 -15.98 0.46
N ARG A 56 -12.17 -14.68 0.53
CA ARG A 56 -11.52 -13.62 -0.28
C ARG A 56 -10.04 -13.47 0.04
N LEU A 57 -9.68 -13.49 1.31
CA LEU A 57 -8.28 -13.37 1.75
C LEU A 57 -7.44 -14.54 1.25
N ALA A 58 -7.96 -15.77 1.35
CA ALA A 58 -7.30 -16.97 0.85
C ALA A 58 -7.10 -16.90 -0.67
N MET A 59 -8.16 -16.55 -1.41
CA MET A 59 -8.09 -16.38 -2.86
C MET A 59 -7.09 -15.30 -3.27
N MET A 60 -7.00 -14.18 -2.53
CA MET A 60 -6.04 -13.14 -2.85
C MET A 60 -4.60 -13.57 -2.59
N ARG A 61 -4.34 -14.28 -1.48
CA ARG A 61 -3.01 -14.87 -1.22
C ARG A 61 -2.60 -15.82 -2.34
N GLN A 62 -3.54 -16.57 -2.89
CA GLN A 62 -3.27 -17.41 -4.06
C GLN A 62 -3.00 -16.61 -5.33
N LEU A 63 -3.74 -15.53 -5.58
CA LEU A 63 -3.45 -14.64 -6.71
C LEU A 63 -2.07 -13.97 -6.59
N LEU A 64 -1.64 -13.62 -5.37
CA LEU A 64 -0.30 -13.11 -5.09
C LEU A 64 0.78 -14.17 -5.29
N ALA A 65 0.60 -15.36 -4.72
CA ALA A 65 1.51 -16.49 -4.94
C ALA A 65 1.60 -16.85 -6.43
N PHE A 66 0.48 -16.76 -7.15
CA PHE A 66 0.42 -17.02 -8.58
C PHE A 66 1.24 -16.00 -9.37
N LYS A 67 1.14 -14.71 -9.01
CA LYS A 67 1.97 -13.64 -9.58
C LYS A 67 3.45 -13.93 -9.37
N ASP A 68 3.86 -14.28 -8.15
CA ASP A 68 5.27 -14.49 -7.81
C ASP A 68 5.86 -15.70 -8.54
N GLN A 69 5.09 -16.79 -8.62
CA GLN A 69 5.47 -17.98 -9.38
C GLN A 69 5.56 -17.69 -10.90
N LEU A 70 4.64 -16.94 -11.48
CA LEU A 70 4.73 -16.51 -12.88
C LEU A 70 5.96 -15.64 -13.12
N LEU A 71 6.25 -14.67 -12.25
CA LEU A 71 7.43 -13.82 -12.36
C LEU A 71 8.73 -14.64 -12.27
N ALA A 72 8.80 -15.58 -11.31
CA ALA A 72 9.93 -16.49 -11.18
C ALA A 72 10.12 -17.34 -12.44
N TYR A 73 9.03 -17.87 -13.02
CA TYR A 73 9.09 -18.61 -14.27
C TYR A 73 9.59 -17.74 -15.43
N VAL A 74 9.01 -16.55 -15.62
CA VAL A 74 9.44 -15.60 -16.67
C VAL A 74 10.93 -15.33 -16.54
N ASN A 75 11.40 -14.97 -15.35
CA ASN A 75 12.82 -14.73 -15.09
C ASN A 75 13.69 -15.95 -15.41
N SER A 76 13.21 -17.16 -15.09
CA SER A 76 13.95 -18.40 -15.40
C SER A 76 14.13 -18.61 -16.92
N VAL A 77 13.11 -18.30 -17.73
CA VAL A 77 13.12 -18.56 -19.18
C VAL A 77 13.68 -17.39 -20.00
N THR A 78 13.70 -16.18 -19.43
CA THR A 78 14.33 -15.00 -20.05
C THR A 78 15.74 -14.72 -19.51
N SER A 79 16.28 -15.61 -18.68
CA SER A 79 17.64 -15.46 -18.15
C SER A 79 18.69 -15.55 -19.25
N PRO A 80 19.85 -14.89 -19.08
CA PRO A 80 20.98 -15.01 -20.02
C PRO A 80 21.43 -16.46 -20.22
N ASP A 81 21.41 -17.27 -19.16
CA ASP A 81 21.79 -18.68 -19.20
C ASP A 81 20.78 -19.54 -19.97
N ALA A 82 19.48 -19.28 -19.80
CA ALA A 82 18.44 -19.94 -20.58
C ALA A 82 18.56 -19.57 -22.07
N THR A 83 18.89 -18.31 -22.35
CA THR A 83 19.13 -17.81 -23.71
C THR A 83 20.38 -18.46 -24.31
N ALA A 84 21.47 -18.60 -23.55
CA ALA A 84 22.70 -19.25 -23.99
C ALA A 84 22.50 -20.76 -24.24
N SER A 85 21.77 -21.45 -23.36
CA SER A 85 21.42 -22.87 -23.52
C SER A 85 20.51 -23.11 -24.73
N PHE A 86 19.64 -22.15 -25.05
CA PHE A 86 18.82 -22.16 -26.26
C PHE A 86 19.66 -22.00 -27.53
N VAL A 87 20.56 -21.01 -27.55
CA VAL A 87 21.48 -20.76 -28.68
C VAL A 87 22.39 -21.98 -28.93
N ALA A 88 22.92 -22.59 -27.87
CA ALA A 88 23.77 -23.78 -27.97
C ALA A 88 23.02 -24.99 -28.57
N ARG A 89 21.75 -25.21 -28.18
CA ARG A 89 20.92 -26.29 -28.74
C ARG A 89 20.54 -26.05 -30.20
N ALA A 90 20.25 -24.81 -30.58
CA ALA A 90 19.97 -24.45 -31.97
C ALA A 90 21.22 -24.63 -32.86
N ALA A 91 22.42 -24.37 -32.33
CA ALA A 91 23.68 -24.54 -33.04
C ALA A 91 24.07 -26.03 -33.23
N GLY A 92 23.69 -26.92 -32.31
CA GLY A 92 24.10 -28.34 -32.34
C GLY A 92 23.17 -29.31 -33.11
N GLY A 93 21.92 -28.94 -33.40
CA GLY A 93 20.88 -29.88 -33.87
C GLY A 93 20.50 -29.83 -35.35
N GLY A 94 21.12 -28.96 -36.16
CA GLY A 94 20.73 -28.72 -37.55
C GLY A 94 19.45 -27.87 -37.71
N PRO A 95 19.07 -27.50 -38.95
CA PRO A 95 18.04 -26.47 -39.22
C PRO A 95 16.65 -26.80 -38.64
N LEU A 96 16.23 -28.06 -38.70
CA LEU A 96 14.93 -28.52 -38.19
C LEU A 96 14.86 -28.47 -36.65
N ALA A 97 15.96 -28.75 -35.95
CA ALA A 97 16.00 -28.63 -34.49
C ALA A 97 15.93 -27.17 -34.04
N GLY A 98 16.59 -26.26 -34.77
CA GLY A 98 16.50 -24.81 -34.54
C GLY A 98 15.07 -24.27 -34.73
N MET A 99 14.36 -24.69 -35.79
CA MET A 99 12.97 -24.30 -36.02
C MET A 99 12.02 -24.81 -34.93
N ASN A 100 12.20 -26.05 -34.47
CA ASN A 100 11.40 -26.62 -33.37
C ASN A 100 11.64 -25.89 -32.05
N ALA A 101 12.90 -25.52 -31.75
CA ALA A 101 13.24 -24.74 -30.57
C ALA A 101 12.59 -23.34 -30.60
N ILE A 102 12.67 -22.64 -31.73
CA ILE A 102 12.02 -21.32 -31.90
C ILE A 102 10.50 -21.43 -31.72
N ALA A 103 9.87 -22.43 -32.33
CA ALA A 103 8.44 -22.65 -32.17
C ALA A 103 8.05 -22.96 -30.71
N GLN A 104 8.88 -23.70 -29.97
CA GLN A 104 8.67 -23.97 -28.55
C GLN A 104 8.82 -22.71 -27.70
N ALA A 105 9.84 -21.88 -27.95
CA ALA A 105 10.03 -20.61 -27.26
C ALA A 105 8.86 -19.63 -27.50
N GLN A 106 8.38 -19.52 -28.75
CA GLN A 106 7.21 -18.71 -29.08
C GLN A 106 5.95 -19.19 -28.36
N ARG A 107 5.71 -20.51 -28.30
CA ARG A 107 4.59 -21.09 -27.55
C ARG A 107 4.67 -20.77 -26.06
N ARG A 108 5.84 -20.92 -25.43
CA ARG A 108 6.06 -20.54 -24.02
C ARG A 108 5.74 -19.06 -23.78
N GLY A 109 6.23 -18.18 -24.65
CA GLY A 109 5.94 -16.75 -24.58
C GLY A 109 4.44 -16.43 -24.67
N GLN A 110 3.72 -17.09 -25.58
CA GLN A 110 2.27 -16.92 -25.71
C GLN A 110 1.50 -17.42 -24.48
N THR A 111 1.87 -18.58 -23.93
CA THR A 111 1.26 -19.12 -22.70
C THR A 111 1.45 -18.18 -21.52
N VAL A 112 2.67 -17.70 -21.31
CA VAL A 112 2.99 -16.71 -20.26
C VAL A 112 2.19 -15.42 -20.45
N SER A 113 2.20 -14.86 -21.66
CA SER A 113 1.47 -13.62 -21.96
C SER A 113 -0.02 -13.75 -21.69
N THR A 114 -0.60 -14.90 -22.04
CA THR A 114 -2.02 -15.18 -21.83
C THR A 114 -2.34 -15.39 -20.35
N ALA A 115 -1.50 -16.15 -19.62
CA ALA A 115 -1.64 -16.33 -18.18
C ALA A 115 -1.55 -14.98 -17.43
N MET A 116 -0.59 -14.13 -17.81
CA MET A 116 -0.43 -12.79 -17.25
C MET A 116 -1.65 -11.91 -17.54
N SER A 117 -2.16 -11.92 -18.78
CA SER A 117 -3.35 -11.16 -19.16
C SER A 117 -4.61 -11.62 -18.39
N GLY A 118 -4.75 -12.94 -18.20
CA GLY A 118 -5.80 -13.54 -17.38
C GLY A 118 -5.69 -13.09 -15.92
N TRP A 119 -4.50 -13.16 -15.34
CA TRP A 119 -4.23 -12.69 -13.98
C TRP A 119 -4.53 -11.21 -13.80
N VAL A 120 -4.06 -10.35 -14.71
CA VAL A 120 -4.37 -8.90 -14.68
C VAL A 120 -5.88 -8.68 -14.72
N SER A 121 -6.61 -9.46 -15.52
CA SER A 121 -8.07 -9.35 -15.62
C SER A 121 -8.78 -9.78 -14.33
N LEU A 122 -8.33 -10.87 -13.70
CA LEU A 122 -8.83 -11.33 -12.40
C LEU A 122 -8.60 -10.27 -11.33
N VAL A 123 -7.38 -9.74 -11.23
CA VAL A 123 -7.03 -8.68 -10.28
C VAL A 123 -7.88 -7.43 -10.52
N LYS A 124 -8.10 -7.02 -11.78
CA LYS A 124 -8.98 -5.87 -12.09
C LYS A 124 -10.41 -6.08 -11.62
N VAL A 125 -11.00 -7.25 -11.90
CA VAL A 125 -12.36 -7.57 -11.45
C VAL A 125 -12.42 -7.57 -9.92
N PHE A 126 -11.43 -8.18 -9.27
CA PHE A 126 -11.39 -8.24 -7.82
C PHE A 126 -11.21 -6.85 -7.19
N ARG A 127 -10.28 -6.03 -7.69
CA ARG A 127 -10.12 -4.63 -7.28
C ARG A 127 -11.40 -3.83 -7.46
N TYR A 128 -12.08 -3.97 -8.61
CA TYR A 128 -13.34 -3.28 -8.86
C TYR A 128 -14.41 -3.68 -7.83
N ARG A 129 -14.50 -4.96 -7.52
CA ARG A 129 -15.46 -5.52 -6.58
C ARG A 129 -15.17 -5.15 -5.12
N GLU A 130 -13.90 -5.09 -4.73
CA GLU A 130 -13.46 -4.75 -3.37
C GLU A 130 -13.21 -3.26 -3.15
N ARG A 131 -13.35 -2.43 -4.20
CA ARG A 131 -12.99 -1.01 -4.18
C ARG A 131 -13.60 -0.25 -3.00
N GLU A 132 -14.84 -0.55 -2.64
CA GLU A 132 -15.57 0.15 -1.58
C GLU A 132 -15.11 -0.27 -0.19
N ARG A 133 -14.69 -1.53 -0.03
CA ARG A 133 -14.19 -2.06 1.24
C ARG A 133 -12.85 -1.41 1.63
N ILE A 134 -11.99 -1.18 0.64
CA ILE A 134 -10.66 -0.56 0.82
C ILE A 134 -10.63 0.92 0.40
N ALA A 135 -11.79 1.51 0.10
CA ALA A 135 -11.86 2.90 -0.30
C ALA A 135 -11.43 3.78 0.86
N ARG A 136 -10.44 4.65 0.58
CA ARG A 136 -10.08 5.72 1.50
C ARG A 136 -11.26 6.67 1.67
N ARG A 137 -11.56 7.03 2.90
CA ARG A 137 -12.44 8.15 3.22
C ARG A 137 -11.66 9.44 3.03
N ASN A 138 -12.26 10.39 2.32
CA ASN A 138 -11.72 11.74 2.28
C ASN A 138 -11.82 12.36 3.66
N TYR A 139 -10.75 13.05 4.07
CA TYR A 139 -10.83 13.89 5.27
C TYR A 139 -12.00 14.86 5.13
N VAL A 140 -12.82 14.93 6.17
CA VAL A 140 -13.84 15.97 6.35
C VAL A 140 -13.73 16.43 7.80
N ASP A 141 -13.91 17.73 8.02
CA ASP A 141 -13.75 18.30 9.37
C ASP A 141 -14.74 17.68 10.39
N ALA A 142 -15.89 17.18 9.93
CA ALA A 142 -16.83 16.40 10.75
C ALA A 142 -16.24 15.10 11.33
N CYS A 143 -15.17 14.56 10.72
CA CYS A 143 -14.44 13.39 11.21
C CYS A 143 -13.26 13.75 12.13
N CYS A 144 -13.04 15.04 12.42
CA CYS A 144 -12.08 15.46 13.43
C CYS A 144 -12.40 14.78 14.77
N GLY A 145 -11.38 14.27 15.45
CA GLY A 145 -11.51 13.49 16.70
C GLY A 145 -12.09 12.08 16.55
N CYS A 146 -12.35 11.55 15.34
CA CYS A 146 -12.64 10.12 15.18
C CYS A 146 -11.50 9.28 15.78
N VAL A 147 -11.79 8.02 16.13
CA VAL A 147 -10.70 7.10 16.48
C VAL A 147 -9.71 7.03 15.31
N PRO A 148 -8.40 6.97 15.59
CA PRO A 148 -7.40 7.20 14.56
C PRO A 148 -7.40 6.11 13.50
N TYR A 149 -7.75 4.87 13.85
CA TYR A 149 -7.66 3.75 12.94
C TYR A 149 -9.00 3.04 12.75
N ARG A 150 -9.19 2.56 11.54
CA ARG A 150 -10.16 1.55 11.20
C ARG A 150 -9.50 0.47 10.36
N ASP A 151 -10.03 -0.73 10.33
CA ASP A 151 -9.73 -1.67 9.26
C ASP A 151 -10.92 -1.83 8.31
N ALA A 152 -10.71 -2.63 7.26
CA ALA A 152 -11.66 -2.85 6.19
C ALA A 152 -12.88 -3.69 6.60
N ASP A 153 -12.76 -4.51 7.65
CA ASP A 153 -13.74 -5.56 7.99
C ASP A 153 -14.48 -5.30 9.30
N HIS A 154 -13.83 -4.65 10.27
CA HIS A 154 -14.30 -4.40 11.62
C HIS A 154 -14.61 -2.92 11.88
N GLY A 155 -14.22 -2.04 10.96
CA GLY A 155 -14.36 -0.60 11.15
C GLY A 155 -13.40 -0.09 12.23
N SER A 156 -13.88 0.74 13.14
CA SER A 156 -13.09 1.46 14.14
C SER A 156 -12.29 0.55 15.08
N LEU A 157 -10.98 0.81 15.22
CA LEU A 157 -10.09 0.07 16.10
C LEU A 157 -9.88 0.78 17.44
N ARG A 158 -9.70 -0.01 18.50
CA ARG A 158 -9.39 0.46 19.85
C ARG A 158 -7.95 0.14 20.20
N LEU A 159 -7.24 1.12 20.78
CA LEU A 159 -5.93 0.88 21.38
C LEU A 159 -6.11 -0.02 22.60
N LEU A 160 -5.38 -1.14 22.64
CA LEU A 160 -5.38 -2.06 23.77
C LEU A 160 -4.21 -1.77 24.70
N SER A 161 -3.03 -1.51 24.13
CA SER A 161 -1.83 -1.16 24.88
C SER A 161 -0.83 -0.46 23.96
N ALA A 162 0.01 0.41 24.53
CA ALA A 162 1.21 0.93 23.90
C ALA A 162 2.33 0.99 24.92
N ASP A 163 3.57 0.97 24.45
CA ASP A 163 4.73 1.17 25.30
C ASP A 163 4.67 2.56 25.97
N ALA A 164 5.16 2.65 27.20
CA ALA A 164 5.09 3.89 27.99
C ALA A 164 5.85 5.05 27.33
N VAL A 165 6.87 4.72 26.53
CA VAL A 165 7.72 5.66 25.81
C VAL A 165 7.83 5.27 24.35
N SER A 166 8.11 6.24 23.49
CA SER A 166 8.34 6.01 22.07
C SER A 166 9.62 5.23 21.80
N LEU A 167 9.81 4.77 20.56
CA LEU A 167 11.15 4.44 20.08
C LEU A 167 12.06 5.68 20.17
N PRO A 168 13.39 5.50 20.38
CA PRO A 168 14.33 6.60 20.44
C PRO A 168 14.35 7.41 19.14
N LEU A 169 14.37 8.74 19.29
CA LEU A 169 14.63 9.69 18.23
C LEU A 169 16.12 9.71 17.85
N PRO A 170 16.52 10.35 16.72
CA PRO A 170 17.93 10.45 16.32
C PRO A 170 18.85 11.08 17.38
N ASP A 171 18.31 11.97 18.21
CA ASP A 171 19.01 12.59 19.34
C ASP A 171 19.02 11.73 20.62
N GLY A 172 18.42 10.53 20.57
CA GLY A 172 18.27 9.61 21.68
C GLY A 172 17.10 9.91 22.63
N SER A 173 16.38 11.02 22.43
CA SER A 173 15.23 11.37 23.26
C SER A 173 14.03 10.46 22.98
N GLN A 174 13.09 10.40 23.92
CA GLN A 174 11.84 9.63 23.81
C GLN A 174 10.66 10.49 24.28
N ARG A 175 9.48 10.21 23.73
CA ARG A 175 8.22 10.87 24.10
C ARG A 175 7.36 9.95 24.95
N SER A 176 6.51 10.51 25.82
CA SER A 176 5.63 9.74 26.69
C SER A 176 4.31 9.44 26.01
N ILE A 177 3.77 8.22 26.19
CA ILE A 177 2.45 7.87 25.68
C ILE A 177 1.33 8.71 26.32
N ALA A 178 1.57 9.27 27.52
CA ALA A 178 0.63 10.15 28.20
C ALA A 178 0.29 11.40 27.38
N GLU A 179 1.25 11.89 26.56
CA GLU A 179 1.05 13.04 25.67
C GLU A 179 0.14 12.71 24.48
N VAL A 180 0.07 11.43 24.12
CA VAL A 180 -0.69 10.90 22.99
C VAL A 180 -2.10 10.47 23.40
N ALA A 181 -2.30 10.08 24.66
CA ALA A 181 -3.56 9.58 25.19
C ALA A 181 -4.81 10.42 24.79
N PRO A 182 -4.76 11.79 24.80
CA PRO A 182 -5.91 12.60 24.39
C PRO A 182 -6.38 12.40 22.94
N TYR A 183 -5.56 11.77 22.09
CA TYR A 183 -5.87 11.53 20.66
C TYR A 183 -6.36 10.11 20.39
N VAL A 184 -6.12 9.16 21.30
CA VAL A 184 -6.32 7.72 21.05
C VAL A 184 -7.22 7.02 22.06
N ASP A 185 -7.46 7.66 23.21
CA ASP A 185 -8.31 7.10 24.25
C ASP A 185 -9.74 6.88 23.73
N ALA A 186 -10.16 5.61 23.75
CA ALA A 186 -11.49 5.18 23.33
C ALA A 186 -12.58 5.59 24.33
N GLY A 187 -12.23 5.87 25.58
CA GLY A 187 -13.14 6.40 26.60
C GLY A 187 -13.49 7.87 26.38
N CYS A 188 -12.65 8.62 25.66
CA CYS A 188 -12.94 10.00 25.29
C CYS A 188 -13.98 10.07 24.16
N SER A 189 -14.88 11.05 24.21
CA SER A 189 -15.80 11.29 23.10
C SER A 189 -15.07 11.89 21.89
N GLN A 190 -15.63 11.71 20.69
CA GLN A 190 -15.12 12.33 19.48
C GLN A 190 -14.94 13.86 19.64
N ARG A 191 -15.92 14.51 20.29
CA ARG A 191 -15.90 15.96 20.52
C ARG A 191 -14.69 16.40 21.35
N VAL A 192 -14.32 15.64 22.37
CA VAL A 192 -13.15 15.94 23.23
C VAL A 192 -11.87 15.82 22.42
N ARG A 193 -11.69 14.71 21.68
CA ARG A 193 -10.51 14.53 20.82
C ARG A 193 -10.40 15.61 19.74
N ALA A 194 -11.54 15.98 19.14
CA ALA A 194 -11.60 17.04 18.14
C ALA A 194 -11.20 18.40 18.73
N ALA A 195 -11.62 18.70 19.97
CA ALA A 195 -11.23 19.94 20.65
C ALA A 195 -9.72 20.01 20.90
N VAL A 196 -9.09 18.88 21.25
CA VAL A 196 -7.63 18.80 21.40
C VAL A 196 -6.92 19.08 20.07
N GLN A 197 -7.36 18.45 18.97
CA GLN A 197 -6.78 18.69 17.65
C GLN A 197 -6.96 20.14 17.18
N ARG A 198 -8.19 20.68 17.30
CA ARG A 198 -8.54 22.04 16.86
C ARG A 198 -7.93 23.14 17.72
N ARG A 199 -7.50 22.83 18.95
CA ARG A 199 -6.75 23.78 19.79
C ARG A 199 -5.45 24.19 19.10
N TRP A 200 -4.78 23.24 18.46
CA TRP A 200 -3.47 23.46 17.87
C TRP A 200 -3.53 23.75 16.37
N MET A 201 -4.53 23.20 15.67
CA MET A 201 -4.50 23.14 14.22
C MET A 201 -5.82 23.56 13.59
N LEU A 202 -5.72 24.20 12.42
CA LEU A 202 -6.84 24.47 11.54
C LEU A 202 -6.52 23.99 10.12
N VAL A 203 -7.54 23.51 9.41
CA VAL A 203 -7.42 23.09 8.02
C VAL A 203 -8.08 24.13 7.13
N ARG A 204 -7.36 24.59 6.12
CA ARG A 204 -7.89 25.49 5.08
C ARG A 204 -7.24 25.22 3.74
N CYS A 205 -7.78 25.79 2.68
CA CYS A 205 -7.13 25.71 1.38
C CYS A 205 -5.88 26.60 1.35
N LEU A 206 -4.82 26.14 0.67
CA LEU A 206 -3.67 26.95 0.37
C LEU A 206 -4.03 28.02 -0.66
N THR A 207 -3.42 29.18 -0.47
CA THR A 207 -3.48 30.35 -1.33
C THR A 207 -2.06 30.67 -1.82
N GLN A 208 -1.94 31.64 -2.73
CA GLN A 208 -0.64 32.11 -3.19
C GLN A 208 0.29 32.56 -2.05
N ALA A 209 -0.27 33.11 -0.96
CA ALA A 209 0.49 33.60 0.18
C ALA A 209 1.10 32.49 1.05
N ASP A 210 0.65 31.25 0.88
CA ASP A 210 1.10 30.10 1.68
C ASP A 210 2.27 29.35 1.04
N LEU A 211 2.53 29.59 -0.25
CA LEU A 211 3.51 28.85 -1.02
C LEU A 211 4.93 29.20 -0.56
N GLN A 212 5.78 28.18 -0.41
CA GLN A 212 7.21 28.37 -0.11
C GLN A 212 8.03 28.68 -1.38
N GLY A 213 7.46 28.43 -2.57
CA GLY A 213 8.09 28.78 -3.84
C GLY A 213 7.17 28.58 -5.05
N PRO A 214 7.59 29.05 -6.25
CA PRO A 214 6.76 29.00 -7.45
C PRO A 214 6.35 27.59 -7.89
N HIS A 215 7.20 26.60 -7.61
CA HIS A 215 6.95 25.19 -7.93
C HIS A 215 5.77 24.59 -7.15
N GLU A 216 5.32 25.24 -6.07
CA GLU A 216 4.17 24.83 -5.27
C GLU A 216 2.83 25.36 -5.80
N ALA A 217 2.80 26.06 -6.95
CA ALA A 217 1.57 26.65 -7.49
C ALA A 217 0.42 25.64 -7.65
N ALA A 218 0.73 24.36 -7.91
CA ALA A 218 -0.26 23.29 -7.99
C ALA A 218 -0.98 22.99 -6.65
N LEU A 219 -0.44 23.44 -5.51
CA LEU A 219 -1.05 23.28 -4.19
C LEU A 219 -2.19 24.27 -3.92
N ILE A 220 -2.30 25.34 -4.72
CA ILE A 220 -3.38 26.33 -4.54
C ILE A 220 -4.75 25.64 -4.65
N GLY A 221 -5.61 25.88 -3.67
CA GLY A 221 -6.93 25.23 -3.57
C GLY A 221 -6.91 23.84 -2.95
N GLN A 222 -5.74 23.20 -2.82
CA GLN A 222 -5.58 21.98 -2.01
C GLN A 222 -5.58 22.34 -0.52
N ARG A 223 -5.71 21.34 0.36
CA ARG A 223 -5.73 21.56 1.81
C ARG A 223 -4.32 21.66 2.37
N GLY A 224 -4.16 22.53 3.36
CA GLY A 224 -3.02 22.59 4.25
C GLY A 224 -3.49 22.58 5.70
N VAL A 225 -2.60 22.15 6.58
CA VAL A 225 -2.82 22.18 8.04
C VAL A 225 -1.97 23.31 8.59
N PHE A 226 -2.56 24.20 9.36
CA PHE A 226 -1.89 25.39 9.88
C PHE A 226 -1.98 25.44 11.39
N ALA A 227 -0.95 25.99 12.02
CA ALA A 227 -0.96 26.29 13.45
C ALA A 227 -2.06 27.32 13.75
N ALA A 228 -3.01 26.97 14.62
CA ALA A 228 -4.08 27.86 15.05
C ALA A 228 -3.62 28.87 16.11
N VAL A 229 -2.57 28.51 16.84
CA VAL A 229 -1.91 29.29 17.89
C VAL A 229 -0.41 29.06 17.78
N ASN A 230 0.39 29.77 18.56
CA ASN A 230 1.80 29.41 18.71
C ASN A 230 1.89 28.02 19.35
N ILE A 231 2.58 27.09 18.70
CA ILE A 231 2.79 25.71 19.16
C ILE A 231 4.23 25.59 19.66
N PRO A 232 4.44 25.31 20.96
CA PRO A 232 5.78 25.06 21.48
C PRO A 232 6.41 23.79 20.88
N ALA A 233 7.74 23.79 20.76
CA ALA A 233 8.52 22.59 20.44
C ALA A 233 8.17 21.42 21.38
N GLY A 234 8.10 20.21 20.84
CA GLY A 234 7.73 19.00 21.59
C GLY A 234 6.23 18.85 21.86
N THR A 235 5.36 19.73 21.36
CA THR A 235 3.92 19.55 21.51
C THR A 235 3.42 18.37 20.68
N CYS A 236 2.72 17.41 21.28
CA CYS A 236 2.01 16.35 20.56
C CYS A 236 0.82 16.92 19.79
N LEU A 237 0.78 16.71 18.48
CA LEU A 237 -0.24 17.25 17.57
C LEU A 237 -1.24 16.20 17.11
N GLY A 238 -0.86 14.92 17.13
CA GLY A 238 -1.80 13.81 16.95
C GLY A 238 -1.20 12.63 16.21
N VAL A 239 -2.05 11.64 15.95
CA VAL A 239 -1.69 10.37 15.32
C VAL A 239 -1.96 10.44 13.83
N TYR A 240 -1.08 9.86 12.98
CA TYR A 240 -1.42 9.63 11.58
C TYR A 240 -2.45 8.51 11.48
N GLY A 241 -3.69 8.87 11.19
CA GLY A 241 -4.83 7.96 11.27
C GLY A 241 -5.46 7.71 9.90
N GLY A 242 -6.08 6.54 9.76
CA GLY A 242 -6.80 6.16 8.56
C GLY A 242 -7.19 4.69 8.53
N GLN A 243 -7.36 4.18 7.31
CA GLN A 243 -7.63 2.77 7.10
C GLN A 243 -6.33 1.97 7.19
N LEU A 244 -6.25 1.02 8.12
CA LEU A 244 -5.19 0.03 8.16
C LEU A 244 -5.39 -0.98 7.04
N LEU A 245 -4.28 -1.31 6.37
CA LEU A 245 -4.24 -2.21 5.23
C LEU A 245 -3.19 -3.28 5.50
N GLY A 246 -3.62 -4.54 5.41
CA GLY A 246 -2.68 -5.66 5.34
C GLY A 246 -2.09 -5.77 3.93
N GLU A 247 -1.21 -6.74 3.72
CA GLU A 247 -0.60 -7.03 2.41
C GLU A 247 -1.64 -7.17 1.29
N VAL A 248 -2.72 -7.92 1.56
CA VAL A 248 -3.81 -8.15 0.60
C VAL A 248 -4.56 -6.85 0.29
N ASP A 249 -4.92 -6.07 1.30
CA ASP A 249 -5.67 -4.81 1.09
C ASP A 249 -4.81 -3.78 0.36
N TYR A 250 -3.52 -3.70 0.70
CA TYR A 250 -2.55 -2.86 0.02
C TYR A 250 -2.42 -3.23 -1.46
N PHE A 251 -2.33 -4.53 -1.79
CA PHE A 251 -2.29 -4.97 -3.18
C PHE A 251 -3.53 -4.56 -3.98
N LEU A 252 -4.67 -4.39 -3.32
CA LEU A 252 -5.91 -3.99 -3.96
C LEU A 252 -6.10 -2.48 -4.04
N LEU A 253 -5.30 -1.73 -3.29
CA LEU A 253 -5.44 -0.29 -3.18
C LEU A 253 -5.25 0.39 -4.55
N GLN A 254 -6.14 1.34 -4.84
CA GLN A 254 -6.11 2.13 -6.08
C GLN A 254 -5.57 3.55 -5.88
N ASP A 255 -5.66 4.07 -4.66
CA ASP A 255 -5.21 5.41 -4.30
C ASP A 255 -4.27 5.32 -3.09
N ASP A 256 -2.97 5.43 -3.37
CA ASP A 256 -1.86 5.34 -2.43
C ASP A 256 -1.25 6.71 -2.05
N ARG A 257 -1.87 7.82 -2.47
CA ARG A 257 -1.35 9.18 -2.25
C ARG A 257 -1.16 9.55 -0.77
N TYR A 258 -1.84 8.85 0.13
CA TYR A 258 -1.81 9.05 1.58
C TYR A 258 -1.37 7.78 2.30
N LEU A 259 -0.65 6.90 1.59
CA LEU A 259 -0.18 5.66 2.16
C LEU A 259 1.08 5.93 2.99
N MET A 260 1.09 5.40 4.21
CA MET A 260 2.27 5.33 5.04
C MET A 260 2.53 3.86 5.40
N ALA A 261 3.75 3.39 5.13
CA ALA A 261 4.21 2.10 5.63
C ALA A 261 4.40 2.16 7.15
N LEU A 262 3.89 1.15 7.85
CA LEU A 262 3.98 1.02 9.30
C LEU A 262 5.04 -0.02 9.66
N ARG A 263 5.79 0.25 10.73
CA ARG A 263 6.69 -0.75 11.32
C ARG A 263 5.85 -1.78 12.06
N SER A 264 5.76 -3.00 11.55
CA SER A 264 5.07 -4.12 12.19
C SER A 264 5.96 -5.35 12.28
N GLY A 265 5.86 -6.09 13.38
CA GLY A 265 6.52 -7.38 13.56
C GLY A 265 5.74 -8.57 12.98
N ALA A 266 4.51 -8.35 12.50
CA ALA A 266 3.60 -9.39 12.03
C ALA A 266 3.48 -9.46 10.50
N GLY A 267 4.33 -8.73 9.77
CA GLY A 267 4.32 -8.61 8.31
C GLY A 267 4.08 -7.17 7.83
N PRO A 268 3.93 -6.94 6.52
CA PRO A 268 3.66 -5.61 5.98
C PRO A 268 2.34 -5.05 6.51
N ALA A 269 2.39 -3.84 7.04
CA ALA A 269 1.23 -3.09 7.49
C ALA A 269 1.33 -1.67 6.95
N PHE A 270 0.20 -1.12 6.52
CA PHE A 270 0.12 0.23 5.99
C PHE A 270 -1.08 0.95 6.58
N VAL A 271 -1.04 2.28 6.57
CA VAL A 271 -2.20 3.13 6.84
C VAL A 271 -2.41 4.03 5.63
N ASN A 272 -3.64 4.03 5.10
CA ASN A 272 -4.05 5.01 4.11
C ASN A 272 -4.80 6.13 4.82
N GLY A 273 -4.19 7.31 4.89
CA GLY A 273 -4.54 8.36 5.82
C GLY A 273 -5.87 9.05 5.54
N GLU A 274 -6.72 9.16 6.57
CA GLU A 274 -8.09 9.72 6.48
C GLU A 274 -8.33 10.89 7.43
N ASN A 275 -7.37 11.20 8.32
CA ASN A 275 -7.54 12.18 9.38
C ASN A 275 -6.79 13.48 9.11
N LEU A 276 -6.86 14.42 10.06
CA LEU A 276 -6.23 15.74 9.91
C LEU A 276 -4.72 15.63 9.64
N MET A 277 -4.02 14.69 10.29
CA MET A 277 -2.59 14.51 10.07
C MET A 277 -2.24 13.97 8.68
N SER A 278 -3.18 13.33 7.98
CA SER A 278 -2.93 12.83 6.63
C SER A 278 -2.96 13.90 5.56
N VAL A 279 -3.62 15.04 5.82
CA VAL A 279 -3.67 16.17 4.89
C VAL A 279 -2.56 17.20 5.11
N THR A 280 -1.60 16.90 6.00
CA THR A 280 -0.40 17.71 6.20
C THR A 280 0.58 17.50 5.06
N ASN A 281 0.98 18.59 4.39
CA ASN A 281 1.83 18.54 3.20
C ASN A 281 3.30 18.24 3.52
N THR A 282 4.06 17.98 2.45
CA THR A 282 5.51 17.85 2.46
C THR A 282 6.18 18.96 1.64
N LEU A 283 7.50 18.99 1.65
CA LEU A 283 8.33 19.84 0.81
C LEU A 283 9.00 18.95 -0.25
N PHE A 284 9.14 19.47 -1.46
CA PHE A 284 9.88 18.80 -2.53
C PHE A 284 11.07 19.64 -2.95
N GLU A 285 12.21 19.00 -3.14
CA GLU A 285 13.30 19.58 -3.92
C GLU A 285 12.96 19.46 -5.40
N VAL A 286 13.17 20.55 -6.13
CA VAL A 286 12.98 20.61 -7.58
C VAL A 286 14.28 20.98 -8.28
N ASP A 287 14.53 20.37 -9.42
CA ASP A 287 15.66 20.75 -10.28
C ASP A 287 15.39 22.03 -11.06
N ALA A 288 16.35 22.43 -11.90
CA ALA A 288 16.25 23.62 -12.76
C ALA A 288 15.08 23.55 -13.77
N THR A 289 14.55 22.35 -14.05
CA THR A 289 13.40 22.15 -14.94
C THR A 289 12.06 22.14 -14.18
N GLY A 290 12.10 22.24 -12.85
CA GLY A 290 10.93 22.17 -11.97
C GLY A 290 10.48 20.74 -11.66
N GLN A 291 11.26 19.72 -12.04
CA GLN A 291 10.95 18.33 -11.74
C GLN A 291 11.33 18.00 -10.29
N ARG A 292 10.45 17.27 -9.59
CA ARG A 292 10.71 16.79 -8.22
C ARG A 292 11.87 15.80 -8.24
N VAL A 293 12.94 16.10 -7.53
CA VAL A 293 14.14 15.25 -7.44
C VAL A 293 14.34 14.63 -6.05
N GLY A 294 13.61 15.11 -5.04
CA GLY A 294 13.72 14.58 -3.69
C GLY A 294 12.96 15.40 -2.66
N HIS A 295 13.41 15.27 -1.42
CA HIS A 295 12.91 16.00 -0.26
C HIS A 295 14.07 16.75 0.38
N PRO A 296 13.89 18.02 0.77
CA PRO A 296 14.95 18.76 1.44
C PRO A 296 15.26 18.13 2.80
N ALA A 297 16.50 18.25 3.26
CA ALA A 297 16.91 17.74 4.57
C ALA A 297 16.29 18.53 5.75
N ALA A 298 15.82 19.76 5.50
CA ALA A 298 15.31 20.69 6.49
C ALA A 298 14.05 21.43 5.98
N GLY A 299 13.45 22.26 6.85
CA GLY A 299 12.24 23.04 6.54
C GLY A 299 10.93 22.41 7.03
N TYR A 300 11.01 21.20 7.59
CA TYR A 300 9.89 20.55 8.26
C TYR A 300 9.79 20.98 9.72
N ASN A 301 8.57 21.26 10.17
CA ASN A 301 8.28 21.66 11.54
C ASN A 301 7.56 20.57 12.35
N LEU A 302 7.37 19.39 11.74
CA LEU A 302 6.86 18.20 12.39
C LEU A 302 7.90 17.08 12.39
N GLU A 303 7.99 16.36 13.50
CA GLU A 303 8.72 15.11 13.63
C GLU A 303 7.76 13.93 13.84
N ARG A 304 8.05 12.80 13.18
CA ARG A 304 7.30 11.55 13.35
C ARG A 304 7.96 10.69 14.41
N VAL A 305 7.20 10.35 15.43
CA VAL A 305 7.57 9.50 16.55
C VAL A 305 6.77 8.19 16.49
N LEU A 306 7.40 7.06 16.78
CA LEU A 306 6.73 5.76 16.74
C LEU A 306 6.55 5.17 18.14
N PHE A 307 5.33 4.78 18.47
CA PHE A 307 5.02 4.03 19.70
C PHE A 307 4.65 2.58 19.38
N PRO A 308 5.42 1.57 19.81
CA PRO A 308 4.98 0.19 19.70
C PRO A 308 3.62 0.01 20.37
N SER A 309 2.66 -0.54 19.64
CA SER A 309 1.26 -0.55 20.06
C SER A 309 0.51 -1.79 19.59
N ARG A 310 -0.50 -2.18 20.38
CA ARG A 310 -1.42 -3.28 20.11
C ARG A 310 -2.83 -2.73 20.06
N TRP A 311 -3.55 -3.10 19.01
CA TRP A 311 -4.92 -2.66 18.75
C TRP A 311 -5.84 -3.87 18.67
N SER A 312 -7.15 -3.61 18.79
CA SER A 312 -8.18 -4.63 18.59
C SER A 312 -8.03 -5.34 17.23
N HIS A 313 -8.57 -6.56 17.13
CA HIS A 313 -8.52 -7.39 15.92
C HIS A 313 -7.10 -7.81 15.49
N GLY A 314 -6.14 -7.83 16.44
CA GLY A 314 -4.81 -8.44 16.24
C GLY A 314 -3.76 -7.53 15.61
N TRP A 315 -4.07 -6.26 15.38
CA TRP A 315 -3.15 -5.28 14.79
C TRP A 315 -2.03 -4.88 15.75
N HIS A 316 -0.79 -5.19 15.40
CA HIS A 316 0.41 -4.79 16.15
C HIS A 316 1.36 -3.99 15.26
N PHE A 317 1.63 -2.73 15.60
CA PHE A 317 2.50 -1.85 14.82
C PHE A 317 3.02 -0.66 15.64
N GLY A 318 4.06 0.00 15.13
CA GLY A 318 4.52 1.29 15.64
C GLY A 318 3.56 2.39 15.21
N MET A 319 2.73 2.88 16.15
CA MET A 319 1.78 3.97 15.94
C MET A 319 2.55 5.27 15.59
N PRO A 320 2.37 5.83 14.39
CA PRO A 320 2.95 7.12 14.00
C PRO A 320 2.22 8.29 14.69
N VAL A 321 2.97 9.03 15.49
CA VAL A 321 2.52 10.22 16.21
C VAL A 321 3.38 11.40 15.77
N PHE A 322 2.76 12.56 15.56
CA PHE A 322 3.47 13.78 15.19
C PHE A 322 3.60 14.73 16.37
N PHE A 323 4.82 15.24 16.51
CA PHE A 323 5.18 16.27 17.47
C PHE A 323 5.73 17.49 16.71
N ALA A 324 5.59 18.67 17.29
CA ALA A 324 6.28 19.87 16.78
C ALA A 324 7.79 19.72 17.01
N SER A 325 8.60 19.77 15.96
CA SER A 325 10.06 19.65 16.07
C SER A 325 10.73 20.95 16.56
N GLN A 326 10.00 22.05 16.52
CA GLN A 326 10.44 23.40 16.87
C GLN A 326 9.24 24.23 17.33
N ASP A 327 9.49 25.45 17.82
CA ASP A 327 8.41 26.42 18.02
C ASP A 327 7.80 26.81 16.66
N ILE A 328 6.47 26.76 16.58
CA ILE A 328 5.72 27.04 15.35
C ILE A 328 4.82 28.26 15.60
N PRO A 329 5.06 29.38 14.91
CA PRO A 329 4.19 30.54 15.00
C PRO A 329 2.76 30.25 14.53
N SER A 330 1.79 30.96 15.10
CA SER A 330 0.40 30.93 14.61
C SER A 330 0.34 31.31 13.13
N GLY A 331 -0.50 30.60 12.38
CA GLY A 331 -0.68 30.77 10.95
C GLY A 331 0.36 30.06 10.08
N THR A 332 1.42 29.49 10.65
CA THR A 332 2.43 28.72 9.90
C THR A 332 1.84 27.37 9.45
N GLU A 333 2.10 26.99 8.20
CA GLU A 333 1.73 25.66 7.68
C GLU A 333 2.58 24.57 8.35
N LEU A 334 1.92 23.49 8.77
CA LEU A 334 2.58 22.29 9.28
C LEU A 334 3.01 21.42 8.11
N ARG A 335 4.25 20.94 8.16
CA ARG A 335 4.83 20.09 7.11
C ARG A 335 5.72 19.01 7.72
N TRP A 336 5.66 17.82 7.13
CA TRP A 336 6.49 16.69 7.52
C TRP A 336 7.15 16.01 6.31
N ASN A 337 8.29 15.37 6.56
CA ASN A 337 9.04 14.65 5.53
C ASN A 337 8.38 13.30 5.25
N TYR A 338 7.87 13.09 4.04
CA TYR A 338 7.24 11.83 3.66
C TYR A 338 8.20 10.64 3.60
N ASP A 339 9.51 10.88 3.71
CA ASP A 339 10.54 9.85 3.82
C ASP A 339 10.50 8.87 2.64
N LEU A 340 10.26 9.39 1.43
CA LEU A 340 10.18 8.60 0.20
C LEU A 340 11.54 8.03 -0.25
N SER A 341 12.63 8.28 0.49
CA SER A 341 13.99 7.85 0.15
C SER A 341 14.27 6.36 0.42
N ARG A 342 13.27 5.57 0.83
CA ARG A 342 13.39 4.13 1.13
C ARG A 342 12.27 3.25 0.54
N ALA A 343 11.57 3.73 -0.50
CA ALA A 343 10.58 2.91 -1.21
C ALA A 343 11.25 1.94 -2.19
#